data_AF-A0A950JZ36-F1
#
_entry.id   AF-A0A950JZ36-F1
#
_cell.length_a   1.000
_cell.length_b   1.000
_cell.length_c   1.000
_cell.angle_alpha   90.00
_cell.angle_beta   90.00
_cell.angle_gamma   90.00
#
_symmetry.space_group_name_H-M   'P 1'
#
loop_
_entity.id
_entity.type
_entity.pdbx_description
1 polymer ?
#
loop_
_entity_poly.entity_id
_entity_poly.type
_entity_poly.pdbx_seq_one_letter_code
_entity_poly.pdbx_strand_id
1 'polypeptide(L)'
;APASLLFPQWQSSNELLGPFFAGFRETIGEVSENVDGGELYGLRSTSEFLNSYNWRKYTIASTGTNCAFIPGSNPDDRTTWSSHTSIGFGVYDSNDPTTGRTMDSTIVTPTLQNALAQTDHYVWFYTEAGSFLLPPGTTGAASQTWVDAVRAALTPQPTSPSSVVYGGWFDVGANALPTPTFLGNNATWIDANLPFDGFVVHLSSGTTNYTSTVLGSSSISTASMDTLLAPLMNGVNSKFTRLKDNFVLVQTLNAPDWFAAQSVWDTVNANFGNLAQACVDRKLKGIFFDNENYGNNWGKASPGHTAADTQVKARERGKAVMQAMVAKFPGIAVISAHGPYLSEPGSQGAFTGSPWLASLYPVTGAFFVGFREGLGGSTVNVDGGELYTLKSAADFQSAYTWRKTTFATNTYNSGAGCAFLPASNPDDRTNWSTATSIGFGIYDGKFNASGVSLADGTTTAQTVLSNALHQADRYTWFYAEGRTFFLAPGSDPKAASQTWVDMMNAGRVH
;
A
#
# COMPACT_ATOMS: atom_id res chain seq x y z
N ALA A 1 25.42 5.35 17.76
CA ALA A 1 24.26 5.40 16.83
C ALA A 1 24.15 6.82 16.26
N PRO A 2 23.55 7.02 15.08
CA PRO A 2 23.24 8.35 14.55
C PRO A 2 22.39 9.17 15.52
N ALA A 3 22.69 10.47 15.66
CA ALA A 3 21.94 11.37 16.55
C ALA A 3 20.46 11.51 16.16
N SER A 4 20.14 11.31 14.87
CA SER A 4 18.77 11.33 14.33
C SER A 4 17.86 10.23 14.87
N LEU A 5 18.42 9.21 15.54
CA LEU A 5 17.68 8.10 16.12
C LEU A 5 17.28 8.34 17.59
N LEU A 6 17.60 9.51 18.13
CA LEU A 6 17.24 9.92 19.50
C LEU A 6 17.74 8.96 20.60
N PHE A 7 18.84 8.25 20.35
CA PHE A 7 19.52 7.51 21.41
C PHE A 7 19.97 8.48 22.50
N PRO A 8 19.85 8.12 23.78
CA PRO A 8 20.42 8.91 24.85
C PRO A 8 21.92 9.13 24.59
N GLN A 9 22.41 10.29 25.02
CA GLN A 9 23.82 10.60 24.89
C GLN A 9 24.63 9.49 25.56
N TRP A 10 25.72 9.07 24.91
CA TRP A 10 26.60 8.04 25.44
C TRP A 10 27.01 8.35 26.88
N GLN A 11 26.85 7.37 27.76
CA GLN A 11 27.26 7.44 29.16
C GLN A 11 28.34 6.38 29.39
N SER A 12 29.51 6.80 29.88
CA SER A 12 30.63 5.88 30.14
C SER A 12 30.28 4.79 31.17
N SER A 13 29.28 5.04 32.02
CA SER A 13 28.77 4.03 32.97
C SER A 13 28.05 2.86 32.30
N ASN A 14 27.66 2.96 31.04
CA ASN A 14 26.78 2.01 30.35
C ASN A 14 27.47 1.28 29.18
N GLU A 15 28.80 1.45 29.01
CA GLU A 15 29.56 0.90 27.88
C GLU A 15 29.44 -0.64 27.75
N LEU A 16 29.21 -1.33 28.86
CA LEU A 16 29.14 -2.78 28.91
C LEU A 16 27.75 -3.36 28.63
N LEU A 17 26.70 -2.53 28.54
CA LEU A 17 25.34 -3.03 28.30
C LEU A 17 25.21 -3.72 26.93
N GLY A 18 25.85 -3.16 25.89
CA GLY A 18 25.85 -3.74 24.54
C GLY A 18 26.53 -5.12 24.48
N PRO A 19 27.80 -5.25 24.91
CA PRO A 19 28.45 -6.55 25.04
C PRO A 19 27.68 -7.56 25.90
N PHE A 20 27.12 -7.10 27.04
CA PHE A 20 26.33 -7.96 27.92
C PHE A 20 25.06 -8.48 27.22
N PHE A 21 24.36 -7.63 26.46
CA PHE A 21 23.21 -8.01 25.64
C PHE A 21 23.58 -9.02 24.54
N ALA A 22 24.69 -8.79 23.83
CA ALA A 22 25.20 -9.73 22.83
C ALA A 22 25.48 -11.12 23.42
N GLY A 23 25.98 -11.19 24.66
CA GLY A 23 26.20 -12.45 25.37
C GLY A 23 24.93 -13.28 25.58
N PHE A 24 23.77 -12.66 25.87
CA PHE A 24 22.50 -13.41 25.96
C PHE A 24 22.14 -14.10 24.64
N ARG A 25 22.45 -13.47 23.51
CA ARG A 25 22.18 -13.99 22.18
C ARG A 25 23.09 -15.18 21.82
N GLU A 26 24.32 -15.25 22.33
CA GLU A 26 25.23 -16.36 22.01
C GLU A 26 24.71 -17.73 22.49
N THR A 27 23.83 -17.73 23.50
CA THR A 27 23.33 -18.96 24.14
C THR A 27 21.82 -19.16 23.98
N ILE A 28 21.16 -18.34 23.16
CA ILE A 28 19.71 -18.41 22.98
C ILE A 28 19.34 -19.72 22.26
N GLY A 29 18.61 -20.60 22.95
CA GLY A 29 18.09 -21.84 22.37
C GLY A 29 16.85 -21.59 21.51
N GLU A 30 16.37 -22.63 20.82
CA GLU A 30 15.24 -22.54 19.86
C GLU A 30 13.92 -22.00 20.45
N VAL A 31 13.74 -22.06 21.77
CA VAL A 31 12.51 -21.67 22.47
C VAL A 31 12.67 -20.40 23.32
N SER A 32 13.84 -19.78 23.32
CA SER A 32 14.11 -18.56 24.08
C SER A 32 14.15 -17.36 23.14
N GLU A 33 13.82 -16.18 23.67
CA GLU A 33 13.81 -14.93 22.93
C GLU A 33 14.73 -13.91 23.62
N ASN A 34 15.59 -13.23 22.85
CA ASN A 34 16.39 -12.11 23.33
C ASN A 34 15.81 -10.82 22.76
N VAL A 35 15.25 -9.97 23.63
CA VAL A 35 14.51 -8.77 23.23
C VAL A 35 15.30 -7.52 23.61
N ASP A 36 15.68 -6.71 22.62
CA ASP A 36 16.13 -5.34 22.86
C ASP A 36 14.90 -4.48 23.18
N GLY A 37 14.68 -4.23 24.47
CA GLY A 37 13.50 -3.51 24.96
C GLY A 37 13.38 -2.06 24.49
N GLY A 38 14.47 -1.41 24.03
CA GLY A 38 14.40 -0.08 23.44
C GLY A 38 13.89 1.03 24.36
N GLU A 39 14.69 1.40 25.37
CA GLU A 39 14.43 2.55 26.24
C GLU A 39 14.71 3.88 25.52
N LEU A 40 13.89 4.18 24.51
CA LEU A 40 13.99 5.36 23.65
C LEU A 40 12.72 6.19 23.77
N TYR A 41 12.52 6.80 24.93
CA TYR A 41 11.29 7.52 25.26
C TYR A 41 11.03 8.76 24.41
N GLY A 42 12.00 9.22 23.62
CA GLY A 42 11.85 10.36 22.71
C GLY A 42 11.08 10.06 21.41
N LEU A 43 10.89 8.79 21.03
CA LEU A 43 10.24 8.41 19.77
C LEU A 43 8.73 8.77 19.79
N ARG A 44 8.22 9.31 18.69
CA ARG A 44 6.81 9.75 18.55
C ARG A 44 6.20 9.33 17.22
N SER A 45 6.91 9.50 16.11
CA SER A 45 6.38 9.22 14.76
C SER A 45 6.66 7.80 14.30
N THR A 46 5.85 7.30 13.36
CA THR A 46 6.07 6.00 12.68
C THR A 46 7.49 5.90 12.13
N SER A 47 8.01 6.95 11.49
CA SER A 47 9.36 6.97 10.95
C SER A 47 10.45 6.89 12.02
N GLU A 48 10.24 7.49 13.19
CA GLU A 48 11.19 7.41 14.31
C GLU A 48 11.25 5.98 14.88
N PHE A 49 10.10 5.36 15.10
CA PHE A 49 10.02 3.96 15.53
C PHE A 49 10.66 3.03 14.50
N LEU A 50 10.32 3.17 13.22
CA LEU A 50 10.89 2.34 12.15
C LEU A 50 12.41 2.52 12.01
N ASN A 51 12.89 3.76 12.07
CA ASN A 51 14.33 4.02 11.99
C ASN A 51 15.08 3.39 13.17
N SER A 52 14.51 3.47 14.38
CA SER A 52 15.05 2.79 15.56
C SER A 52 15.02 1.26 15.41
N TYR A 53 13.91 0.70 14.92
CA TYR A 53 13.78 -0.72 14.63
C TYR A 53 14.85 -1.17 13.64
N ASN A 54 14.94 -0.55 12.48
CA ASN A 54 15.89 -0.92 11.43
C ASN A 54 17.34 -0.83 11.92
N TRP A 55 17.67 0.21 12.70
CA TRP A 55 19.00 0.35 13.26
C TRP A 55 19.36 -0.80 14.20
N ARG A 56 18.48 -1.11 15.16
CA ARG A 56 18.72 -2.14 16.18
C ARG A 56 18.61 -3.56 15.60
N LYS A 57 17.68 -3.79 14.69
CA LYS A 57 17.42 -5.10 14.06
C LYS A 57 18.44 -5.44 12.97
N TYR A 58 18.88 -4.48 12.17
CA TYR A 58 19.69 -4.76 10.97
C TYR A 58 20.99 -3.96 10.93
N THR A 59 20.93 -2.64 11.16
CA THR A 59 22.09 -1.78 10.85
C THR A 59 23.24 -1.95 11.84
N ILE A 60 22.98 -2.15 13.13
CA ILE A 60 24.02 -2.25 14.16
C ILE A 60 24.94 -3.46 13.92
N ALA A 61 24.39 -4.57 13.44
CA ALA A 61 25.13 -5.79 13.12
C ALA A 61 25.76 -5.78 11.72
N SER A 62 25.43 -4.80 10.87
CA SER A 62 25.99 -4.71 9.52
C SER A 62 27.52 -4.51 9.54
N THR A 63 28.17 -5.00 8.48
CA THR A 63 29.62 -4.80 8.25
C THR A 63 29.98 -3.33 8.16
N GLY A 64 29.10 -2.49 7.60
CA GLY A 64 29.31 -1.05 7.48
C GLY A 64 29.35 -0.32 8.83
N THR A 65 28.53 -0.72 9.80
CA THR A 65 28.57 -0.15 11.15
C THR A 65 29.78 -0.65 11.94
N ASN A 66 30.22 -1.89 11.68
CA ASN A 66 31.34 -2.54 12.36
C ASN A 66 31.29 -2.40 13.89
N CYS A 67 30.12 -2.66 14.48
CA CYS A 67 29.93 -2.60 15.93
C CYS A 67 30.95 -3.50 16.67
N ALA A 68 31.72 -2.93 17.59
CA ALA A 68 32.85 -3.61 18.23
C ALA A 68 32.45 -4.80 19.10
N PHE A 69 31.26 -4.76 19.71
CA PHE A 69 30.75 -5.83 20.56
C PHE A 69 29.91 -6.88 19.80
N ILE A 70 29.82 -6.74 18.48
CA ILE A 70 29.30 -7.78 17.57
C ILE A 70 30.47 -8.16 16.66
N PRO A 71 31.53 -8.79 17.20
CA PRO A 71 32.80 -8.92 16.50
C PRO A 71 32.62 -9.73 15.21
N GLY A 72 33.24 -9.27 14.11
CA GLY A 72 33.19 -9.98 12.84
C GLY A 72 34.00 -11.29 12.82
N SER A 73 34.72 -11.61 13.90
CA SER A 73 35.49 -12.84 14.05
C SER A 73 34.61 -14.09 14.12
N ASN A 74 33.34 -13.94 14.47
CA ASN A 74 32.32 -14.96 14.28
C ASN A 74 31.30 -14.47 13.22
N PRO A 75 31.41 -14.92 11.96
CA PRO A 75 30.53 -14.46 10.89
C PRO A 75 29.04 -14.77 11.16
N ASP A 76 28.75 -15.74 12.03
CA ASP A 76 27.38 -16.12 12.39
C ASP A 76 26.68 -15.05 13.23
N ASP A 77 27.42 -14.29 14.06
CA ASP A 77 26.81 -13.32 14.98
C ASP A 77 26.20 -12.14 14.25
N ARG A 78 26.86 -11.66 13.19
CA ARG A 78 26.35 -10.56 12.36
C ARG A 78 25.24 -11.02 11.42
N THR A 79 25.39 -12.20 10.82
CA THR A 79 24.45 -12.71 9.80
C THR A 79 23.14 -13.20 10.40
N THR A 80 23.16 -13.66 11.66
CA THR A 80 21.97 -14.17 12.35
C THR A 80 21.44 -13.21 13.41
N TRP A 81 22.02 -12.01 13.55
CA TRP A 81 21.60 -11.00 14.54
C TRP A 81 20.10 -10.72 14.46
N SER A 82 19.60 -10.42 13.26
CA SER A 82 18.20 -10.05 13.04
C SER A 82 17.23 -11.21 13.31
N SER A 83 17.66 -12.46 13.15
CA SER A 83 16.80 -13.62 13.42
C SER A 83 16.76 -14.02 14.90
N HIS A 84 17.75 -13.59 15.70
CA HIS A 84 17.87 -13.95 17.13
C HIS A 84 17.66 -12.78 18.09
N THR A 85 17.44 -11.58 17.57
CA THR A 85 17.21 -10.37 18.37
C THR A 85 15.86 -9.80 18.01
N SER A 86 14.92 -9.84 18.94
CA SER A 86 13.63 -9.16 18.79
C SER A 86 13.71 -7.72 19.29
N ILE A 87 12.89 -6.85 18.72
CA ILE A 87 12.87 -5.43 19.02
C ILE A 87 11.58 -5.05 19.73
N GLY A 88 11.72 -4.59 20.97
CA GLY A 88 10.69 -3.93 21.74
C GLY A 88 10.84 -2.41 21.75
N PHE A 89 9.82 -1.75 22.30
CA PHE A 89 9.83 -0.31 22.54
C PHE A 89 9.31 0.05 23.92
N GLY A 90 10.05 0.92 24.61
CA GLY A 90 9.59 1.60 25.82
C GLY A 90 8.87 2.90 25.48
N VAL A 91 7.65 3.05 25.98
CA VAL A 91 6.93 4.34 25.99
C VAL A 91 6.85 4.82 27.44
N TYR A 92 7.00 6.12 27.65
CA TYR A 92 7.03 6.74 28.99
C TYR A 92 5.86 7.68 29.16
N ASP A 93 5.22 7.68 30.33
CA ASP A 93 4.05 8.50 30.66
C ASP A 93 4.38 9.96 31.06
N SER A 94 5.66 10.35 30.97
CA SER A 94 6.12 11.70 31.25
C SER A 94 6.99 12.23 30.12
N ASN A 95 7.41 13.49 30.24
CA ASN A 95 8.28 14.13 29.26
C ASN A 95 9.60 13.36 29.20
N ASP A 96 10.11 13.10 27.99
CA ASP A 96 11.37 12.39 27.83
C ASP A 96 12.50 13.20 28.49
N PRO A 97 13.20 12.65 29.50
CA PRO A 97 14.24 13.37 30.22
C PRO A 97 15.43 13.72 29.33
N THR A 98 15.61 13.03 28.20
CA THR A 98 16.73 13.25 27.29
C THR A 98 16.43 14.34 26.26
N THR A 99 15.30 14.24 25.56
CA THR A 99 14.96 15.18 24.48
C THR A 99 14.06 16.34 24.92
N GLY A 100 13.47 16.26 26.12
CA GLY A 100 12.47 17.22 26.61
C GLY A 100 11.13 17.14 25.87
N ARG A 101 10.93 16.15 25.00
CA ARG A 101 9.68 15.98 24.26
C ARG A 101 8.54 15.68 25.21
N THR A 102 7.43 16.40 25.04
CA THR A 102 6.28 16.27 25.91
C THR A 102 5.60 14.90 25.77
N MET A 103 4.95 14.48 26.84
CA MET A 103 3.98 13.38 26.82
C MET A 103 2.72 13.79 27.58
N ASP A 104 1.57 13.55 26.97
CA ASP A 104 0.26 13.68 27.59
C ASP A 104 -0.68 12.59 27.04
N SER A 105 -1.92 12.55 27.55
CA SER A 105 -2.91 11.56 27.15
C SER A 105 -3.33 11.64 25.67
N THR A 106 -3.10 12.77 24.98
CA THR A 106 -3.37 12.90 23.54
C THR A 106 -2.20 12.40 22.68
N ILE A 107 -0.98 12.46 23.21
CA ILE A 107 0.25 12.03 22.53
C ILE A 107 0.50 10.53 22.76
N VAL A 108 0.16 9.99 23.93
CA VAL A 108 0.46 8.59 24.28
C VAL A 108 -0.25 7.60 23.34
N THR A 109 -1.48 7.89 22.90
CA THR A 109 -2.23 7.01 22.00
C THR A 109 -1.52 6.77 20.67
N PRO A 110 -1.23 7.80 19.85
CA PRO A 110 -0.50 7.58 18.60
C PRO A 110 0.94 7.08 18.82
N THR A 111 1.57 7.43 19.94
CA THR A 111 2.92 6.93 20.27
C THR A 111 2.92 5.42 20.50
N LEU A 112 2.02 4.91 21.34
CA LEU A 112 1.84 3.48 21.58
C LEU A 112 1.43 2.73 20.31
N GLN A 113 0.54 3.30 19.48
CA GLN A 113 0.15 2.72 18.20
C GLN A 113 1.33 2.59 17.24
N ASN A 114 2.15 3.64 17.11
CA ASN A 114 3.35 3.58 16.28
C ASN A 114 4.38 2.58 16.81
N ALA A 115 4.53 2.46 18.13
CA ALA A 115 5.40 1.46 18.75
C ALA A 115 4.89 0.03 18.50
N LEU A 116 3.59 -0.20 18.68
CA LEU A 116 2.94 -1.50 18.47
C LEU A 116 2.99 -1.93 17.01
N ALA A 117 2.82 -0.99 16.07
CA ALA A 117 2.92 -1.27 14.65
C ALA A 117 4.34 -1.67 14.21
N GLN A 118 5.36 -1.36 15.01
CA GLN A 118 6.76 -1.54 14.62
C GLN A 118 7.51 -2.60 15.43
N THR A 119 7.08 -2.95 16.63
CA THR A 119 7.73 -3.98 17.46
C THR A 119 7.60 -5.36 16.83
N ASP A 120 8.52 -6.27 17.16
CA ASP A 120 8.34 -7.69 16.86
C ASP A 120 7.25 -8.31 17.76
N HIS A 121 7.22 -7.94 19.05
CA HIS A 121 6.35 -8.59 20.03
C HIS A 121 5.87 -7.68 21.18
N TYR A 122 6.73 -6.80 21.71
CA TYR A 122 6.50 -6.15 23.00
C TYR A 122 6.67 -4.64 22.94
N VAL A 123 5.62 -3.93 23.34
CA VAL A 123 5.71 -2.55 23.82
C VAL A 123 5.51 -2.56 25.32
N TRP A 124 6.44 -1.96 26.06
CA TRP A 124 6.31 -1.77 27.50
C TRP A 124 6.10 -0.30 27.81
N PHE A 125 5.31 -0.05 28.85
CA PHE A 125 4.89 1.30 29.22
C PHE A 125 5.40 1.62 30.62
N TYR A 126 6.39 2.51 30.68
CA TYR A 126 7.00 2.98 31.91
C TYR A 126 6.17 4.11 32.50
N THR A 127 5.83 3.99 33.78
CA THR A 127 4.90 4.92 34.43
C THR A 127 5.50 5.50 35.70
N GLU A 128 5.69 6.81 35.73
CA GLU A 128 6.06 7.58 36.92
C GLU A 128 5.01 8.63 37.29
N ALA A 129 4.19 9.07 36.33
CA ALA A 129 3.17 10.10 36.55
C ALA A 129 1.92 9.55 37.25
N GLY A 130 1.59 8.28 37.04
CA GLY A 130 0.48 7.62 37.75
C GLY A 130 0.41 6.12 37.55
N SER A 131 -0.01 5.39 38.58
CA SER A 131 -0.14 3.93 38.54
C SER A 131 -1.42 3.51 37.81
N PHE A 132 -1.28 2.63 36.82
CA PHE A 132 -2.40 1.97 36.13
C PHE A 132 -2.92 0.73 36.89
N LEU A 133 -2.28 0.38 38.02
CA LEU A 133 -2.70 -0.71 38.90
C LEU A 133 -3.72 -0.25 39.95
N LEU A 134 -3.96 1.05 40.05
CA LEU A 134 -4.92 1.65 40.97
C LEU A 134 -6.16 2.14 40.22
N PRO A 135 -7.37 2.11 40.83
CA PRO A 135 -8.56 2.66 40.21
C PRO A 135 -8.42 4.16 39.92
N PRO A 136 -8.84 4.64 38.73
CA PRO A 136 -8.85 6.07 38.42
C PRO A 136 -9.59 6.88 39.49
N GLY A 137 -9.01 8.02 39.89
CA GLY A 137 -9.54 8.88 40.95
C GLY A 137 -9.01 8.58 42.36
N THR A 138 -8.22 7.52 42.54
CA THR A 138 -7.46 7.31 43.79
C THR A 138 -6.12 8.06 43.77
N THR A 139 -5.59 8.40 44.95
CA THR A 139 -4.30 9.11 45.05
C THR A 139 -3.18 8.26 44.47
N GLY A 140 -2.43 8.80 43.50
CA GLY A 140 -1.35 8.10 42.80
C GLY A 140 -1.79 7.22 41.63
N ALA A 141 -3.10 7.15 41.33
CA ALA A 141 -3.59 6.46 40.13
C ALA A 141 -3.42 7.31 38.87
N ALA A 142 -3.24 6.65 37.73
CA ALA A 142 -3.41 7.27 36.43
C ALA A 142 -4.83 7.84 36.30
N SER A 143 -4.96 9.03 35.73
CA SER A 143 -6.28 9.63 35.47
C SER A 143 -7.10 8.80 34.48
N GLN A 144 -8.42 8.95 34.50
CA GLN A 144 -9.30 8.26 33.55
C GLN A 144 -8.92 8.54 32.08
N THR A 145 -8.55 9.78 31.76
CA THR A 145 -8.15 10.18 30.40
C THR A 145 -6.91 9.42 29.92
N TRP A 146 -5.95 9.17 30.81
CA TRP A 146 -4.75 8.38 30.50
C TRP A 146 -5.08 6.89 30.33
N VAL A 147 -5.94 6.33 31.18
CA VAL A 147 -6.42 4.95 31.05
C VAL A 147 -7.16 4.75 29.72
N ASP A 148 -8.02 5.68 29.34
CA ASP A 148 -8.76 5.63 28.08
C ASP A 148 -7.83 5.77 26.87
N ALA A 149 -6.83 6.65 26.94
CA ALA A 149 -5.83 6.84 25.89
C ALA A 149 -5.00 5.58 25.63
N VAL A 150 -4.56 4.88 26.68
CA VAL A 150 -3.84 3.60 26.56
C VAL A 150 -4.76 2.51 25.98
N ARG A 151 -6.00 2.40 26.47
CA ARG A 151 -6.99 1.45 25.91
C ARG A 151 -7.30 1.72 24.44
N ALA A 152 -7.38 3.00 24.05
CA ALA A 152 -7.56 3.40 22.66
C ALA A 152 -6.35 3.04 21.78
N ALA A 153 -5.14 3.01 22.36
CA ALA A 153 -3.95 2.55 21.64
C ALA A 153 -3.93 1.03 21.42
N LEU A 154 -4.47 0.27 22.38
CA LEU A 154 -4.57 -1.19 22.33
C LEU A 154 -5.75 -1.68 21.48
N THR A 155 -6.76 -0.84 21.30
CA THR A 155 -7.78 -1.09 20.28
C THR A 155 -7.04 -1.01 18.96
N PRO A 156 -6.94 -2.12 18.18
CA PRO A 156 -6.30 -2.06 16.88
C PRO A 156 -6.89 -0.86 16.17
N GLN A 157 -6.05 0.12 15.82
CA GLN A 157 -6.49 1.05 14.79
C GLN A 157 -6.96 0.15 13.66
N PRO A 158 -8.13 0.39 13.06
CA PRO A 158 -8.45 -0.24 11.81
C PRO A 158 -7.53 0.35 10.74
N THR A 159 -6.22 0.11 10.85
CA THR A 159 -5.51 -0.47 9.72
C THR A 159 -6.19 -1.81 9.52
N SER A 160 -7.37 -1.80 8.88
CA SER A 160 -7.87 -3.04 8.29
C SER A 160 -6.66 -3.62 7.57
N PRO A 161 -6.20 -4.83 7.93
CA PRO A 161 -5.01 -5.39 7.31
C PRO A 161 -5.18 -5.21 5.81
N SER A 162 -4.15 -4.66 5.17
CA SER A 162 -4.26 -4.33 3.75
C SER A 162 -4.81 -5.55 3.01
N SER A 163 -5.88 -5.36 2.26
CA SER A 163 -6.50 -6.45 1.53
C SER A 163 -5.58 -6.86 0.38
N VAL A 164 -5.43 -8.16 0.15
CA VAL A 164 -4.74 -8.67 -1.05
C VAL A 164 -5.76 -8.88 -2.16
N VAL A 165 -5.65 -8.08 -3.22
CA VAL A 165 -6.52 -8.18 -4.40
C VAL A 165 -5.81 -8.95 -5.51
N TYR A 166 -6.44 -9.98 -6.06
CA TYR A 166 -5.88 -10.71 -7.19
C TYR A 166 -6.23 -10.05 -8.53
N GLY A 167 -5.21 -9.67 -9.31
CA GLY A 167 -5.34 -9.24 -10.70
C GLY A 167 -4.62 -10.22 -11.60
N GLY A 168 -5.33 -11.02 -12.39
CA GLY A 168 -4.71 -11.87 -13.41
C GLY A 168 -5.09 -11.37 -14.79
N TRP A 169 -4.11 -11.20 -15.68
CA TRP A 169 -4.39 -11.08 -17.12
C TRP A 169 -4.16 -12.44 -17.79
N PHE A 170 -3.92 -12.52 -19.10
CA PHE A 170 -3.42 -13.70 -19.84
C PHE A 170 -4.40 -14.83 -20.15
N ASP A 171 -4.58 -15.06 -21.46
CA ASP A 171 -4.01 -16.16 -22.27
C ASP A 171 -3.92 -17.59 -21.70
N VAL A 172 -4.51 -17.89 -20.54
CA VAL A 172 -5.00 -19.24 -20.22
C VAL A 172 -6.07 -19.56 -21.24
N GLY A 173 -5.71 -20.26 -22.33
CA GLY A 173 -6.59 -20.54 -23.46
C GLY A 173 -8.05 -20.69 -23.03
N ALA A 174 -8.90 -19.73 -23.43
CA ALA A 174 -10.34 -19.59 -23.20
C ALA A 174 -10.96 -19.81 -21.79
N ASN A 175 -10.29 -20.43 -20.82
CA ASN A 175 -11.01 -21.18 -19.78
C ASN A 175 -10.99 -20.57 -18.37
N ALA A 176 -10.20 -19.53 -18.07
CA ALA A 176 -10.15 -18.95 -16.72
C ALA A 176 -9.94 -17.43 -16.64
N LEU A 177 -10.33 -16.69 -17.67
CA LEU A 177 -10.41 -15.23 -17.59
C LEU A 177 -11.51 -14.83 -16.58
N PRO A 178 -11.26 -13.88 -15.64
CA PRO A 178 -12.23 -13.46 -14.63
C PRO A 178 -13.35 -12.58 -15.18
N THR A 179 -14.01 -13.05 -16.24
CA THR A 179 -15.23 -12.46 -16.77
C THR A 179 -16.38 -12.64 -15.76
N PRO A 180 -17.41 -11.78 -15.79
CA PRO A 180 -18.59 -11.94 -14.95
C PRO A 180 -19.18 -13.35 -15.01
N THR A 181 -19.31 -13.92 -16.22
CA THR A 181 -19.84 -15.27 -16.44
C THR A 181 -18.97 -16.35 -15.79
N PHE A 182 -17.66 -16.30 -16.02
CA PHE A 182 -16.74 -17.28 -15.42
C PHE A 182 -16.78 -17.22 -13.89
N LEU A 183 -16.64 -16.03 -13.32
CA LEU A 183 -16.66 -15.83 -11.88
C LEU A 183 -17.99 -16.29 -11.28
N GLY A 184 -19.11 -16.03 -11.96
CA GLY A 184 -20.41 -16.42 -11.45
C GLY A 184 -20.68 -17.92 -11.48
N ASN A 185 -20.19 -18.61 -12.52
CA ASN A 185 -20.29 -20.06 -12.62
C ASN A 185 -19.40 -20.78 -11.60
N ASN A 186 -18.29 -20.16 -11.18
CA ASN A 186 -17.28 -20.77 -10.31
C ASN A 186 -17.25 -20.18 -8.87
N ALA A 187 -18.22 -19.33 -8.52
CA ALA A 187 -18.19 -18.51 -7.30
C ALA A 187 -17.95 -19.29 -6.02
N THR A 188 -18.59 -20.46 -5.84
CA THR A 188 -18.43 -21.29 -4.63
C THR A 188 -17.00 -21.77 -4.46
N TRP A 189 -16.38 -22.27 -5.53
CA TRP A 189 -15.00 -22.75 -5.48
C TRP A 189 -14.03 -21.59 -5.27
N ILE A 190 -14.23 -20.49 -6.01
CA ILE A 190 -13.45 -19.26 -5.94
C ILE A 190 -13.46 -18.70 -4.49
N ASP A 191 -14.63 -18.54 -3.86
CA ASP A 191 -14.74 -18.03 -2.48
C ASP A 191 -14.04 -18.93 -1.46
N ALA A 192 -14.13 -20.24 -1.65
CA ALA A 192 -13.58 -21.20 -0.70
C ALA A 192 -12.04 -21.33 -0.79
N ASN A 193 -11.44 -21.11 -1.97
CA ASN A 193 -10.05 -21.55 -2.23
C ASN A 193 -9.04 -20.43 -2.52
N LEU A 194 -9.46 -19.24 -2.97
CA LEU A 194 -8.51 -18.17 -3.32
C LEU A 194 -7.76 -17.63 -2.09
N PRO A 195 -6.43 -17.54 -2.06
CA PRO A 195 -5.70 -16.97 -0.92
C PRO A 195 -5.72 -15.43 -0.87
N PHE A 196 -6.82 -14.80 -1.30
CA PHE A 196 -6.98 -13.36 -1.48
C PHE A 196 -8.21 -12.83 -0.73
N ASP A 197 -8.34 -11.51 -0.63
CA ASP A 197 -9.50 -10.79 -0.05
C ASP A 197 -10.47 -10.30 -1.12
N GLY A 198 -10.04 -10.35 -2.38
CA GLY A 198 -10.88 -10.05 -3.53
C GLY A 198 -10.11 -10.25 -4.83
N PHE A 199 -10.74 -9.88 -5.94
CA PHE A 199 -10.18 -10.02 -7.28
C PHE A 199 -10.61 -8.89 -8.20
N VAL A 200 -9.94 -8.79 -9.35
CA VAL A 200 -10.27 -7.87 -10.43
C VAL A 200 -11.08 -8.59 -11.51
N VAL A 201 -12.24 -8.04 -11.86
CA VAL A 201 -13.18 -8.55 -12.88
C VAL A 201 -12.81 -7.97 -14.24
N HIS A 202 -12.56 -8.84 -15.21
CA HIS A 202 -12.41 -8.44 -16.60
C HIS A 202 -13.79 -8.18 -17.22
N LEU A 203 -14.09 -6.93 -17.59
CA LEU A 203 -15.39 -6.52 -18.10
C LEU A 203 -15.59 -6.98 -19.56
N SER A 204 -15.85 -8.27 -19.77
CA SER A 204 -16.11 -8.85 -21.09
C SER A 204 -17.28 -9.82 -21.07
N SER A 205 -18.11 -9.76 -22.11
CA SER A 205 -19.19 -10.72 -22.40
C SER A 205 -18.73 -11.91 -23.26
N GLY A 206 -17.44 -11.97 -23.60
CA GLY A 206 -16.89 -12.88 -24.61
C GLY A 206 -17.00 -12.35 -26.04
N THR A 207 -17.98 -11.49 -26.33
CA THR A 207 -18.16 -10.84 -27.64
C THR A 207 -17.81 -9.35 -27.62
N THR A 208 -17.94 -8.69 -26.47
CA THR A 208 -17.65 -7.26 -26.30
C THR A 208 -16.72 -7.07 -25.12
N ASN A 209 -15.62 -6.34 -25.33
CA ASN A 209 -14.68 -5.97 -24.28
C ASN A 209 -15.02 -4.56 -23.77
N TYR A 210 -15.71 -4.49 -22.63
CA TYR A 210 -16.03 -3.23 -21.97
C TYR A 210 -14.86 -2.67 -21.17
N THR A 211 -13.88 -3.50 -20.76
CA THR A 211 -12.66 -3.07 -20.05
C THR A 211 -11.97 -1.93 -20.79
N SER A 212 -11.88 -2.02 -22.11
CA SER A 212 -11.27 -1.00 -22.96
C SER A 212 -12.25 0.08 -23.44
N THR A 213 -13.56 -0.11 -23.27
CA THR A 213 -14.59 0.78 -23.83
C THR A 213 -15.09 1.83 -22.84
N VAL A 214 -14.95 1.60 -21.53
CA VAL A 214 -15.44 2.55 -20.50
C VAL A 214 -14.79 3.93 -20.64
N LEU A 215 -13.47 3.97 -20.82
CA LEU A 215 -12.73 5.20 -21.14
C LEU A 215 -12.78 5.52 -22.64
N GLY A 216 -13.94 5.35 -23.28
CA GLY A 216 -14.14 5.58 -24.71
C GLY A 216 -15.27 6.56 -24.98
N SER A 217 -15.38 7.01 -26.23
CA SER A 217 -16.41 7.94 -26.71
C SER A 217 -17.76 7.27 -27.04
N SER A 218 -17.83 5.94 -26.98
CA SER A 218 -19.06 5.18 -27.18
C SER A 218 -19.86 5.14 -25.89
N SER A 219 -21.14 5.54 -25.95
CA SER A 219 -22.03 5.51 -24.78
C SER A 219 -22.31 4.07 -24.35
N ILE A 220 -22.18 3.81 -23.05
CA ILE A 220 -22.55 2.54 -22.42
C ILE A 220 -23.68 2.81 -21.45
N SER A 221 -24.85 2.20 -21.70
CA SER A 221 -26.02 2.38 -20.84
C SER A 221 -25.88 1.61 -19.52
N THR A 222 -26.62 2.03 -18.49
CA THR A 222 -26.77 1.26 -17.25
C THR A 222 -27.30 -0.15 -17.52
N ALA A 223 -28.28 -0.31 -18.42
CA ALA A 223 -28.83 -1.61 -18.79
C ALA A 223 -27.80 -2.56 -19.44
N SER A 224 -26.85 -2.01 -20.21
CA SER A 224 -25.73 -2.76 -20.78
C SER A 224 -24.78 -3.25 -19.68
N MET A 225 -24.40 -2.36 -18.74
CA MET A 225 -23.59 -2.75 -17.57
C MET A 225 -24.32 -3.76 -16.69
N ASP A 226 -25.63 -3.59 -16.53
CA ASP A 226 -26.45 -4.47 -15.73
C ASP A 226 -26.46 -5.88 -16.27
N THR A 227 -26.65 -6.00 -17.59
CA THR A 227 -26.64 -7.27 -18.32
C THR A 227 -25.27 -7.92 -18.26
N LEU A 228 -24.20 -7.15 -18.47
CA LEU A 228 -22.81 -7.64 -18.41
C LEU A 228 -22.49 -8.22 -17.02
N LEU A 229 -22.88 -7.53 -15.96
CA LEU A 229 -22.57 -7.90 -14.58
C LEU A 229 -23.66 -8.76 -13.93
N ALA A 230 -24.75 -9.07 -14.62
CA ALA A 230 -25.84 -9.92 -14.11
C ALA A 230 -25.35 -11.31 -13.63
N PRO A 231 -24.36 -11.96 -14.27
CA PRO A 231 -23.82 -13.21 -13.75
C PRO A 231 -23.24 -13.08 -12.33
N LEU A 232 -22.77 -11.90 -11.92
CA LEU A 232 -22.32 -11.61 -10.55
C LEU A 232 -23.48 -11.33 -9.55
N MET A 233 -24.71 -11.14 -10.05
CA MET A 233 -25.90 -10.86 -9.24
C MET A 233 -26.68 -12.13 -8.87
N ASN A 234 -26.62 -13.18 -9.69
CA ASN A 234 -27.33 -14.45 -9.46
C ASN A 234 -26.61 -15.31 -8.41
N GLY A 235 -26.52 -14.74 -7.21
CA GLY A 235 -26.00 -15.38 -6.02
C GLY A 235 -24.51 -15.16 -5.79
N VAL A 236 -23.77 -14.42 -6.60
CA VAL A 236 -22.30 -14.45 -6.53
C VAL A 236 -21.74 -13.56 -5.42
N ASN A 237 -22.22 -12.34 -5.22
CA ASN A 237 -21.83 -11.56 -4.03
C ASN A 237 -22.56 -11.96 -2.73
N SER A 238 -23.61 -12.79 -2.81
CA SER A 238 -24.09 -13.55 -1.65
C SER A 238 -23.32 -14.85 -1.42
N LYS A 239 -22.67 -15.41 -2.45
CA LYS A 239 -21.81 -16.61 -2.38
C LYS A 239 -20.39 -16.25 -1.97
N PHE A 240 -19.90 -15.05 -2.33
CA PHE A 240 -18.62 -14.53 -1.87
C PHE A 240 -18.74 -14.06 -0.44
N THR A 241 -18.56 -14.97 0.50
CA THR A 241 -18.59 -14.70 1.93
C THR A 241 -17.25 -14.17 2.44
N ARG A 242 -16.15 -14.50 1.76
CA ARG A 242 -14.79 -14.12 2.14
C ARG A 242 -14.20 -13.06 1.20
N LEU A 243 -14.45 -13.18 -0.10
CA LEU A 243 -13.90 -12.25 -1.11
C LEU A 243 -14.75 -10.97 -1.20
N LYS A 244 -14.37 -9.92 -0.47
CA LYS A 244 -15.14 -8.68 -0.34
C LYS A 244 -14.57 -7.50 -1.12
N ASP A 245 -13.26 -7.48 -1.38
CA ASP A 245 -12.59 -6.38 -2.07
C ASP A 245 -12.49 -6.64 -3.58
N ASN A 246 -13.65 -6.80 -4.22
CA ASN A 246 -13.73 -7.10 -5.65
C ASN A 246 -13.85 -5.82 -6.47
N PHE A 247 -13.04 -5.69 -7.51
CA PHE A 247 -12.97 -4.50 -8.37
C PHE A 247 -13.28 -4.86 -9.82
N VAL A 248 -13.76 -3.90 -10.62
CA VAL A 248 -13.84 -4.07 -12.08
C VAL A 248 -12.62 -3.45 -12.75
N LEU A 249 -12.09 -4.10 -13.79
CA LEU A 249 -10.96 -3.58 -14.57
C LEU A 249 -11.44 -2.53 -15.57
N VAL A 250 -10.75 -1.41 -15.64
CA VAL A 250 -10.87 -0.44 -16.73
C VAL A 250 -9.47 -0.13 -17.26
N GLN A 251 -9.32 -0.15 -18.59
CA GLN A 251 -8.08 0.12 -19.31
C GLN A 251 -8.22 1.34 -20.22
N THR A 252 -7.08 1.84 -20.69
CA THR A 252 -6.98 3.14 -21.38
C THR A 252 -6.99 3.06 -22.90
N LEU A 253 -7.18 1.85 -23.47
CA LEU A 253 -6.99 1.58 -24.91
C LEU A 253 -7.73 2.57 -25.82
N ASN A 254 -8.97 2.94 -25.46
CA ASN A 254 -9.81 3.82 -26.27
C ASN A 254 -9.93 5.27 -25.75
N ALA A 255 -8.95 5.71 -24.93
CA ALA A 255 -8.94 7.07 -24.38
C ALA A 255 -9.11 8.14 -25.48
N PRO A 256 -10.10 9.05 -25.35
CA PRO A 256 -10.19 10.22 -26.20
C PRO A 256 -8.97 11.13 -26.04
N ASP A 257 -8.74 11.99 -27.04
CA ASP A 257 -7.81 13.11 -26.87
C ASP A 257 -8.27 14.03 -25.71
N TRP A 258 -7.31 14.56 -24.96
CA TRP A 258 -7.57 15.40 -23.78
C TRP A 258 -8.40 16.66 -24.12
N PHE A 259 -8.21 17.20 -25.32
CA PHE A 259 -8.89 18.37 -25.87
C PHE A 259 -10.04 18.01 -26.82
N ALA A 260 -10.44 16.74 -26.90
CA ALA A 260 -11.68 16.36 -27.56
C ALA A 260 -12.87 17.17 -27.03
N ALA A 261 -13.88 17.36 -27.89
CA ALA A 261 -15.07 18.14 -27.59
C ALA A 261 -15.71 17.70 -26.25
N GLN A 262 -16.30 18.65 -25.53
CA GLN A 262 -16.86 18.40 -24.20
C GLN A 262 -17.86 17.22 -24.20
N SER A 263 -18.70 17.10 -25.23
CA SER A 263 -19.66 16.00 -25.39
C SER A 263 -19.02 14.60 -25.44
N VAL A 264 -17.77 14.49 -25.89
CA VAL A 264 -17.00 13.24 -25.86
C VAL A 264 -16.64 12.87 -24.43
N TRP A 265 -16.11 13.84 -23.67
CA TRP A 265 -15.77 13.63 -22.26
C TRP A 265 -17.00 13.49 -21.37
N ASP A 266 -18.13 14.11 -21.71
CA ASP A 266 -19.41 13.87 -21.04
C ASP A 266 -19.87 12.42 -21.21
N THR A 267 -19.61 11.82 -22.38
CA THR A 267 -19.87 10.40 -22.60
C THR A 267 -18.97 9.53 -21.73
N VAL A 268 -17.67 9.85 -21.63
CA VAL A 268 -16.74 9.15 -20.72
C VAL A 268 -17.22 9.25 -19.27
N ASN A 269 -17.58 10.45 -18.82
CA ASN A 269 -18.11 10.68 -17.47
C ASN A 269 -19.36 9.83 -17.21
N ALA A 270 -20.30 9.80 -18.17
CA ALA A 270 -21.51 8.99 -18.08
C ALA A 270 -21.20 7.49 -18.01
N ASN A 271 -20.24 6.99 -18.80
CA ASN A 271 -19.81 5.59 -18.78
C ASN A 271 -19.26 5.19 -17.41
N PHE A 272 -18.37 5.99 -16.83
CA PHE A 272 -17.83 5.76 -15.49
C PHE A 272 -18.91 5.85 -14.40
N GLY A 273 -19.82 6.83 -14.49
CA GLY A 273 -20.96 6.92 -13.58
C GLY A 273 -21.87 5.70 -13.64
N ASN A 274 -22.19 5.22 -14.84
CA ASN A 274 -23.01 4.02 -15.04
C ASN A 274 -22.31 2.75 -14.52
N LEU A 275 -20.99 2.63 -14.70
CA LEU A 275 -20.21 1.53 -14.13
C LEU A 275 -20.18 1.60 -12.59
N ALA A 276 -20.00 2.78 -12.01
CA ALA A 276 -20.00 2.98 -10.57
C ALA A 276 -21.35 2.61 -9.94
N GLN A 277 -22.47 2.98 -10.58
CA GLN A 277 -23.80 2.53 -10.17
C GLN A 277 -23.90 1.01 -10.20
N ALA A 278 -23.47 0.38 -11.30
CA ALA A 278 -23.50 -1.07 -11.39
C ALA A 278 -22.63 -1.74 -10.31
N CYS A 279 -21.48 -1.17 -9.96
CA CYS A 279 -20.66 -1.65 -8.85
C CYS A 279 -21.41 -1.62 -7.51
N VAL A 280 -22.13 -0.54 -7.19
CA VAL A 280 -22.97 -0.44 -5.98
C VAL A 280 -23.99 -1.57 -5.94
N ASP A 281 -24.74 -1.72 -7.03
CA ASP A 281 -25.83 -2.70 -7.13
C ASP A 281 -25.30 -4.13 -6.98
N ARG A 282 -24.07 -4.38 -7.43
CA ARG A 282 -23.38 -5.66 -7.31
C ARG A 282 -22.65 -5.81 -5.98
N LYS A 283 -22.53 -4.79 -5.13
CA LYS A 283 -21.65 -4.75 -3.94
C LYS A 283 -20.17 -4.96 -4.25
N LEU A 284 -19.71 -4.50 -5.41
CA LEU A 284 -18.29 -4.42 -5.73
C LEU A 284 -17.68 -3.22 -5.01
N LYS A 285 -16.37 -3.30 -4.71
CA LYS A 285 -15.65 -2.27 -3.96
C LYS A 285 -15.34 -1.03 -4.80
N GLY A 286 -15.16 -1.23 -6.11
CA GLY A 286 -15.00 -0.14 -7.07
C GLY A 286 -14.24 -0.56 -8.32
N ILE A 287 -13.30 0.29 -8.75
CA ILE A 287 -12.61 0.16 -10.03
C ILE A 287 -11.11 -0.03 -9.81
N PHE A 288 -10.54 -1.02 -10.50
CA PHE A 288 -9.11 -1.12 -10.74
C PHE A 288 -8.84 -0.49 -12.11
N PHE A 289 -8.26 0.71 -12.10
CA PHE A 289 -7.93 1.50 -13.27
C PHE A 289 -6.49 1.21 -13.69
N ASP A 290 -6.35 0.28 -14.62
CA ASP A 290 -5.10 -0.07 -15.26
C ASP A 290 -4.76 1.00 -16.30
N ASN A 291 -3.97 1.97 -15.84
CA ASN A 291 -3.68 3.21 -16.55
C ASN A 291 -2.34 3.18 -17.28
N GLU A 292 -1.90 2.00 -17.73
CA GLU A 292 -0.84 1.87 -18.72
C GLU A 292 -1.26 2.47 -20.08
N ASN A 293 -0.32 2.66 -21.01
CA ASN A 293 -0.64 3.14 -22.35
C ASN A 293 -0.88 1.98 -23.33
N TYR A 294 -2.13 1.50 -23.40
CA TYR A 294 -2.54 0.46 -24.36
C TYR A 294 -2.85 0.99 -25.76
N GLY A 295 -3.07 2.30 -25.89
CA GLY A 295 -3.42 2.97 -27.14
C GLY A 295 -2.37 3.97 -27.60
N ASN A 296 -2.79 4.90 -28.46
CA ASN A 296 -1.88 5.92 -28.99
C ASN A 296 -1.80 7.19 -28.13
N ASN A 297 -2.86 7.50 -27.37
CA ASN A 297 -3.06 8.83 -26.75
C ASN A 297 -2.80 8.88 -25.24
N TRP A 298 -2.88 7.75 -24.53
CA TRP A 298 -2.83 7.78 -23.08
C TRP A 298 -1.44 8.15 -22.56
N GLY A 299 -1.42 8.99 -21.51
CA GLY A 299 -0.19 9.47 -20.87
C GLY A 299 0.62 10.50 -21.66
N LYS A 300 0.32 10.75 -22.94
CA LYS A 300 1.06 11.66 -23.83
C LYS A 300 0.42 13.04 -23.92
N ALA A 301 1.23 14.03 -24.30
CA ALA A 301 0.74 15.36 -24.68
C ALA A 301 -0.14 15.28 -25.95
N SER A 302 -1.23 16.05 -25.97
CA SER A 302 -2.10 16.13 -27.15
C SER A 302 -1.41 16.83 -28.31
N PRO A 303 -1.64 16.41 -29.58
CA PRO A 303 -1.11 17.11 -30.75
C PRO A 303 -1.46 18.61 -30.74
N GLY A 304 -0.46 19.47 -30.95
CA GLY A 304 -0.64 20.92 -30.96
C GLY A 304 -0.69 21.60 -29.59
N HIS A 305 -0.56 20.83 -28.50
CA HIS A 305 -0.54 21.35 -27.12
C HIS A 305 0.78 21.01 -26.41
N THR A 306 1.16 21.85 -25.46
CA THR A 306 2.32 21.54 -24.61
C THR A 306 1.97 20.43 -23.60
N ALA A 307 3.00 19.80 -23.03
CA ALA A 307 2.79 18.83 -21.95
C ALA A 307 2.08 19.47 -20.74
N ALA A 308 2.44 20.72 -20.40
CA ALA A 308 1.84 21.46 -19.30
C ALA A 308 0.34 21.75 -19.54
N ASP A 309 -0.02 22.21 -20.73
CA ASP A 309 -1.43 22.44 -21.08
C ASP A 309 -2.23 21.12 -21.01
N THR A 310 -1.63 20.04 -21.52
CA THR A 310 -2.24 18.72 -21.50
C THR A 310 -2.40 18.18 -20.07
N GLN A 311 -1.44 18.41 -19.18
CA GLN A 311 -1.54 18.05 -17.76
C GLN A 311 -2.70 18.76 -17.07
N VAL A 312 -2.85 20.08 -17.28
CA VAL A 312 -3.99 20.84 -16.74
C VAL A 312 -5.31 20.25 -17.25
N LYS A 313 -5.39 19.94 -18.55
CA LYS A 313 -6.61 19.38 -19.12
C LYS A 313 -6.90 17.97 -18.60
N ALA A 314 -5.89 17.11 -18.50
CA ALA A 314 -6.04 15.76 -17.97
C ALA A 314 -6.47 15.74 -16.51
N ARG A 315 -5.96 16.68 -15.69
CA ARG A 315 -6.42 16.89 -14.30
C ARG A 315 -7.90 17.27 -14.26
N GLU A 316 -8.34 18.20 -15.11
CA GLU A 316 -9.76 18.55 -15.24
C GLU A 316 -10.61 17.32 -15.62
N ARG A 317 -10.15 16.51 -16.58
CA ARG A 317 -10.85 15.28 -17.01
C ARG A 317 -10.92 14.22 -15.91
N GLY A 318 -9.81 13.97 -15.22
CA GLY A 318 -9.78 13.04 -14.08
C GLY A 318 -10.77 13.46 -13.01
N LYS A 319 -10.80 14.76 -12.66
CA LYS A 319 -11.74 15.30 -11.68
C LYS A 319 -13.20 15.06 -12.09
N ALA A 320 -13.56 15.37 -13.32
CA ALA A 320 -14.92 15.16 -13.81
C ALA A 320 -15.33 13.68 -13.80
N VAL A 321 -14.42 12.77 -14.19
CA VAL A 321 -14.67 11.32 -14.15
C VAL A 321 -14.88 10.83 -12.72
N MET A 322 -14.02 11.22 -11.77
CA MET A 322 -14.22 10.85 -10.37
C MET A 322 -15.53 11.41 -9.82
N GLN A 323 -15.86 12.68 -10.08
CA GLN A 323 -17.13 13.27 -9.63
C GLN A 323 -18.34 12.50 -10.18
N ALA A 324 -18.30 12.04 -11.43
CA ALA A 324 -19.36 11.23 -12.01
C ALA A 324 -19.51 9.87 -11.30
N MET A 325 -18.39 9.24 -10.90
CA MET A 325 -18.42 8.01 -10.11
C MET A 325 -18.95 8.26 -8.70
N VAL A 326 -18.44 9.27 -7.99
CA VAL A 326 -18.84 9.61 -6.61
C VAL A 326 -20.33 9.94 -6.51
N ALA A 327 -20.87 10.62 -7.53
CA ALA A 327 -22.31 10.93 -7.59
C ALA A 327 -23.21 9.68 -7.60
N LYS A 328 -22.69 8.52 -8.01
CA LYS A 328 -23.40 7.24 -8.05
C LYS A 328 -22.95 6.27 -6.95
N PHE A 329 -21.70 6.39 -6.53
CA PHE A 329 -21.08 5.53 -5.52
C PHE A 329 -20.19 6.35 -4.56
N PRO A 330 -20.78 7.02 -3.53
CA PRO A 330 -20.05 7.88 -2.60
C PRO A 330 -18.99 7.19 -1.73
N GLY A 331 -18.92 5.86 -1.76
CA GLY A 331 -17.94 5.03 -1.05
C GLY A 331 -17.03 4.22 -1.97
N ILE A 332 -16.98 4.55 -3.26
CA ILE A 332 -16.15 3.84 -4.24
C ILE A 332 -14.66 3.90 -3.87
N ALA A 333 -13.96 2.79 -4.08
CA ALA A 333 -12.50 2.78 -4.10
C ALA A 333 -12.01 2.68 -5.56
N VAL A 334 -11.06 3.53 -5.93
CA VAL A 334 -10.43 3.52 -7.26
C VAL A 334 -8.94 3.28 -7.09
N ILE A 335 -8.46 2.14 -7.58
CA ILE A 335 -7.03 1.78 -7.58
C ILE A 335 -6.48 2.10 -8.95
N SER A 336 -5.58 3.08 -9.07
CA SER A 336 -4.86 3.33 -10.33
C SER A 336 -3.55 2.56 -10.30
N ALA A 337 -3.29 1.67 -11.26
CA ALA A 337 -2.09 0.83 -11.26
C ALA A 337 -0.79 1.66 -11.12
N HIS A 338 -0.69 2.75 -11.89
CA HIS A 338 0.32 3.78 -11.77
C HIS A 338 -0.23 5.07 -11.14
N GLY A 339 0.48 5.59 -10.15
CA GLY A 339 0.22 6.92 -9.58
C GLY A 339 1.04 8.05 -10.21
N PRO A 340 1.14 9.19 -9.50
CA PRO A 340 1.89 10.38 -9.93
C PRO A 340 3.36 10.14 -10.28
N TYR A 341 3.99 9.14 -9.64
CA TYR A 341 5.41 8.86 -9.82
C TYR A 341 5.80 8.61 -11.29
N LEU A 342 4.88 8.10 -12.11
CA LEU A 342 5.12 7.81 -13.52
C LEU A 342 5.36 9.08 -14.34
N SER A 343 4.73 10.19 -13.95
CA SER A 343 4.76 11.48 -14.67
C SER A 343 5.63 12.54 -13.99
N GLU A 344 6.11 12.29 -12.77
CA GLU A 344 6.92 13.22 -11.99
C GLU A 344 8.41 13.00 -12.26
N PRO A 345 9.13 13.93 -12.91
CA PRO A 345 10.56 13.76 -13.22
C PRO A 345 11.42 13.49 -11.99
N GLY A 346 11.11 14.10 -10.84
CA GLY A 346 11.91 13.88 -9.64
C GLY A 346 11.79 12.45 -9.08
N SER A 347 10.79 11.67 -9.48
CA SER A 347 10.65 10.30 -8.99
C SER A 347 11.86 9.44 -9.33
N GLN A 348 12.62 9.83 -10.37
CA GLN A 348 13.85 9.19 -10.79
C GLN A 348 14.87 9.12 -9.65
N GLY A 349 15.18 7.89 -9.23
CA GLY A 349 16.16 7.62 -8.18
C GLY A 349 15.66 7.93 -6.76
N ALA A 350 14.39 8.35 -6.62
CA ALA A 350 13.81 8.66 -5.31
C ALA A 350 13.54 7.40 -4.48
N PHE A 351 13.37 6.25 -5.13
CA PHE A 351 13.23 4.94 -4.51
C PHE A 351 13.60 3.82 -5.50
N THR A 352 13.86 2.63 -4.97
CA THR A 352 14.20 1.44 -5.76
C THR A 352 13.20 1.21 -6.88
N GLY A 353 13.68 1.14 -8.12
CA GLY A 353 12.84 0.78 -9.26
C GLY A 353 11.94 1.88 -9.81
N SER A 354 12.08 3.13 -9.35
CA SER A 354 11.41 4.27 -9.98
C SER A 354 11.76 4.32 -11.49
N PRO A 355 10.78 4.23 -12.39
CA PRO A 355 11.08 4.11 -13.82
C PRO A 355 11.35 5.48 -14.45
N TRP A 356 12.21 5.54 -15.46
CA TRP A 356 12.51 6.78 -16.20
C TRP A 356 11.48 7.05 -17.29
N LEU A 357 10.24 7.33 -16.88
CA LEU A 357 9.10 7.37 -17.81
C LEU A 357 8.36 8.71 -17.83
N ALA A 358 8.73 9.69 -16.99
CA ALA A 358 8.05 10.98 -16.92
C ALA A 358 8.06 11.75 -18.24
N SER A 359 9.11 11.61 -19.05
CA SER A 359 9.19 12.21 -20.39
C SER A 359 8.32 11.50 -21.43
N LEU A 360 8.06 10.20 -21.25
CA LEU A 360 7.23 9.39 -22.15
C LEU A 360 5.75 9.50 -21.80
N TYR A 361 5.44 9.60 -20.51
CA TYR A 361 4.09 9.67 -19.97
C TYR A 361 3.89 10.87 -19.05
N PRO A 362 4.06 12.13 -19.51
CA PRO A 362 3.96 13.30 -18.66
C PRO A 362 2.55 13.57 -18.12
N VAL A 363 1.51 12.91 -18.63
CA VAL A 363 0.11 13.27 -18.36
C VAL A 363 -0.59 12.32 -17.38
N THR A 364 -0.15 11.07 -17.24
CA THR A 364 -0.82 10.04 -16.43
C THR A 364 -1.03 10.48 -14.98
N GLY A 365 -0.01 11.04 -14.35
CA GLY A 365 -0.05 11.54 -12.98
C GLY A 365 -1.00 12.72 -12.79
N ALA A 366 -1.17 13.58 -13.80
CA ALA A 366 -2.11 14.70 -13.74
C ALA A 366 -3.57 14.22 -13.70
N PHE A 367 -3.91 13.19 -14.46
CA PHE A 367 -5.23 12.57 -14.42
C PHE A 367 -5.52 11.94 -13.04
N PHE A 368 -4.53 11.27 -12.43
CA PHE A 368 -4.63 10.76 -11.07
C PHE A 368 -4.88 11.86 -10.03
N VAL A 369 -4.17 12.99 -10.13
CA VAL A 369 -4.40 14.16 -9.27
C VAL A 369 -5.83 14.70 -9.48
N GLY A 370 -6.34 14.67 -10.71
CA GLY A 370 -7.74 14.91 -11.02
C GLY A 370 -8.70 14.00 -10.24
N PHE A 371 -8.47 12.68 -10.23
CA PHE A 371 -9.26 11.76 -9.39
C PHE A 371 -9.28 12.18 -7.93
N ARG A 372 -8.13 12.56 -7.36
CA ARG A 372 -8.04 13.05 -5.98
C ARG A 372 -8.87 14.31 -5.75
N GLU A 373 -8.94 15.23 -6.70
CA GLU A 373 -9.76 16.45 -6.57
C GLU A 373 -11.26 16.25 -6.77
N GLY A 374 -11.64 15.14 -7.40
CA GLY A 374 -13.03 14.75 -7.56
C GLY A 374 -13.60 13.97 -6.38
N LEU A 375 -12.79 13.72 -5.35
CA LEU A 375 -13.22 13.00 -4.15
C LEU A 375 -14.39 13.68 -3.44
N GLY A 376 -15.25 12.87 -2.84
CA GLY A 376 -16.34 13.29 -1.96
C GLY A 376 -16.81 12.10 -1.11
N GLY A 377 -17.61 12.36 -0.07
CA GLY A 377 -18.11 11.29 0.80
C GLY A 377 -16.99 10.49 1.48
N SER A 378 -17.04 9.16 1.38
CA SER A 378 -16.04 8.23 1.91
C SER A 378 -15.21 7.55 0.81
N THR A 379 -15.17 8.15 -0.38
CA THR A 379 -14.42 7.66 -1.55
C THR A 379 -12.92 7.60 -1.26
N VAL A 380 -12.25 6.61 -1.86
CA VAL A 380 -10.80 6.45 -1.74
C VAL A 380 -10.15 6.41 -3.11
N ASN A 381 -9.18 7.30 -3.33
CA ASN A 381 -8.26 7.24 -4.46
C ASN A 381 -6.96 6.57 -4.01
N VAL A 382 -6.61 5.46 -4.65
CA VAL A 382 -5.46 4.62 -4.30
C VAL A 382 -4.44 4.72 -5.42
N ASP A 383 -3.25 5.21 -5.09
CA ASP A 383 -2.06 4.99 -5.91
C ASP A 383 -1.71 3.51 -5.76
N GLY A 384 -1.88 2.71 -6.82
CA GLY A 384 -1.74 1.26 -6.80
C GLY A 384 -0.29 0.78 -6.74
N GLY A 385 0.67 1.63 -7.12
CA GLY A 385 2.09 1.33 -6.95
C GLY A 385 2.56 0.10 -7.71
N GLU A 386 2.27 0.02 -9.01
CA GLU A 386 2.87 -0.96 -9.93
C GLU A 386 4.39 -0.78 -10.02
N LEU A 387 5.08 -1.32 -9.01
CA LEU A 387 6.50 -1.18 -8.74
C LEU A 387 7.07 -2.56 -8.42
N TYR A 388 7.06 -3.45 -9.40
CA TYR A 388 7.39 -4.87 -9.22
C TYR A 388 8.84 -5.16 -8.83
N THR A 389 9.69 -4.15 -8.77
CA THR A 389 11.10 -4.22 -8.38
C THR A 389 11.32 -4.04 -6.88
N LEU A 390 10.33 -3.60 -6.11
CA LEU A 390 10.42 -3.49 -4.64
C LEU A 390 10.51 -4.89 -4.00
N LYS A 391 11.37 -5.07 -2.99
CA LYS A 391 11.58 -6.38 -2.34
C LYS A 391 11.68 -6.30 -0.83
N SER A 392 12.54 -5.43 -0.32
CA SER A 392 12.82 -5.28 1.11
C SER A 392 11.84 -4.32 1.77
N ALA A 393 11.68 -4.42 3.09
CA ALA A 393 10.91 -3.44 3.87
C ALA A 393 11.40 -1.99 3.62
N ALA A 394 12.71 -1.79 3.46
CA ALA A 394 13.28 -0.48 3.14
C ALA A 394 12.87 0.03 1.75
N ASP A 395 12.75 -0.84 0.75
CA ASP A 395 12.26 -0.46 -0.59
C ASP A 395 10.82 0.02 -0.51
N PHE A 396 9.95 -0.76 0.15
CA PHE A 396 8.54 -0.44 0.33
C PHE A 396 8.35 0.85 1.12
N GLN A 397 9.08 1.02 2.23
CA GLN A 397 9.03 2.25 3.02
C GLN A 397 9.52 3.47 2.22
N SER A 398 10.58 3.33 1.43
CA SER A 398 11.10 4.45 0.63
C SER A 398 10.07 4.89 -0.42
N ALA A 399 9.49 3.92 -1.14
CA ALA A 399 8.43 4.17 -2.11
C ALA A 399 7.17 4.77 -1.44
N TYR A 400 6.76 4.23 -0.29
CA TYR A 400 5.64 4.74 0.50
C TYR A 400 5.88 6.18 0.93
N THR A 401 7.01 6.45 1.59
CA THR A 401 7.35 7.79 2.11
C THR A 401 7.31 8.81 0.98
N TRP A 402 7.92 8.49 -0.16
CA TRP A 402 7.94 9.40 -1.29
C TRP A 402 6.54 9.68 -1.82
N ARG A 403 5.75 8.62 -2.12
CA ARG A 403 4.41 8.74 -2.71
C ARG A 403 3.39 9.34 -1.73
N LYS A 404 3.51 9.04 -0.44
CA LYS A 404 2.60 9.48 0.62
C LYS A 404 2.88 10.90 1.10
N THR A 405 4.15 11.31 1.14
CA THR A 405 4.53 12.58 1.80
C THR A 405 5.48 13.42 0.96
N THR A 406 6.65 12.90 0.56
CA THR A 406 7.72 13.71 -0.06
C THR A 406 7.28 14.41 -1.33
N PHE A 407 6.60 13.68 -2.22
CA PHE A 407 6.09 14.17 -3.52
C PHE A 407 5.26 15.46 -3.38
N ALA A 408 4.44 15.55 -2.34
CA ALA A 408 3.56 16.68 -2.12
C ALA A 408 4.21 17.87 -1.39
N THR A 409 5.44 17.73 -0.90
CA THR A 409 6.10 18.80 -0.12
C THR A 409 6.54 19.98 -0.99
N ASN A 410 6.58 21.18 -0.40
CA ASN A 410 7.05 22.38 -1.10
C ASN A 410 8.56 22.34 -1.40
N THR A 411 9.35 21.72 -0.53
CA THR A 411 10.81 21.63 -0.66
C THR A 411 11.22 20.86 -1.90
N TYR A 412 10.57 19.74 -2.15
CA TYR A 412 10.78 18.93 -3.35
C TYR A 412 10.41 19.67 -4.65
N ASN A 413 9.47 20.61 -4.54
CA ASN A 413 8.87 21.33 -5.65
C ASN A 413 9.49 22.72 -5.90
N SER A 414 10.65 23.04 -5.33
CA SER A 414 11.19 24.42 -5.29
C SER A 414 12.06 24.83 -6.49
N GLY A 415 12.40 23.93 -7.42
CA GLY A 415 13.22 24.25 -8.62
C GLY A 415 12.47 24.39 -9.95
N ALA A 416 11.24 23.84 -10.01
CA ALA A 416 10.30 23.92 -11.15
C ALA A 416 8.88 23.50 -10.74
N GLY A 417 8.77 22.75 -9.62
CA GLY A 417 7.53 22.21 -9.08
C GLY A 417 7.03 20.99 -9.86
N CYS A 418 6.38 20.07 -9.17
CA CYS A 418 5.52 19.08 -9.80
C CYS A 418 4.48 19.83 -10.63
N ALA A 419 4.62 19.75 -11.95
CA ALA A 419 3.88 20.59 -12.89
C ALA A 419 2.36 20.42 -12.76
N PHE A 420 1.92 19.24 -12.31
CA PHE A 420 0.51 18.90 -12.15
C PHE A 420 0.03 18.90 -10.69
N LEU A 421 0.88 19.28 -9.73
CA LEU A 421 0.52 19.56 -8.34
C LEU A 421 1.05 20.95 -7.92
N PRO A 422 0.57 22.04 -8.54
CA PRO A 422 1.14 23.38 -8.38
C PRO A 422 0.98 23.94 -6.97
N ALA A 423 1.94 24.74 -6.52
CA ALA A 423 1.92 25.38 -5.20
C ALA A 423 0.73 26.34 -5.01
N SER A 424 0.15 26.82 -6.11
CA SER A 424 -1.04 27.67 -6.12
C SER A 424 -2.31 26.95 -5.65
N ASN A 425 -2.28 25.61 -5.51
CA ASN A 425 -3.34 24.85 -4.85
C ASN A 425 -2.81 24.20 -3.55
N PRO A 426 -2.71 24.98 -2.45
CA PRO A 426 -2.13 24.50 -1.19
C PRO A 426 -2.96 23.38 -0.56
N ASP A 427 -4.25 23.29 -0.84
CA ASP A 427 -5.14 22.27 -0.28
C ASP A 427 -4.82 20.87 -0.82
N ASP A 428 -4.41 20.76 -2.09
CA ASP A 428 -4.02 19.47 -2.67
C ASP A 428 -2.74 18.93 -2.03
N ARG A 429 -1.77 19.81 -1.75
CA ARG A 429 -0.49 19.44 -1.13
C ARG A 429 -0.66 19.12 0.35
N THR A 430 -1.34 20.00 1.08
CA THR A 430 -1.50 19.89 2.54
C THR A 430 -2.30 18.64 2.92
N ASN A 431 -3.33 18.32 2.14
CA ASN A 431 -4.20 17.17 2.40
C ASN A 431 -3.82 15.95 1.56
N TRP A 432 -2.64 15.92 0.94
CA TRP A 432 -2.24 14.81 0.06
C TRP A 432 -2.19 13.49 0.83
N SER A 433 -1.45 13.45 1.93
CA SER A 433 -1.24 12.25 2.73
C SER A 433 -2.53 11.72 3.34
N THR A 434 -3.51 12.57 3.62
CA THR A 434 -4.81 12.15 4.17
C THR A 434 -5.81 11.75 3.09
N ALA A 435 -5.73 12.30 1.88
CA ALA A 435 -6.68 12.07 0.79
C ALA A 435 -6.25 10.97 -0.19
N THR A 436 -4.96 10.62 -0.24
CA THR A 436 -4.42 9.60 -1.13
C THR A 436 -4.01 8.36 -0.34
N SER A 437 -4.55 7.21 -0.71
CA SER A 437 -4.13 5.90 -0.19
C SER A 437 -2.97 5.36 -1.03
N ILE A 438 -2.00 4.72 -0.40
CA ILE A 438 -0.87 4.06 -1.05
C ILE A 438 -1.06 2.55 -1.00
N GLY A 439 -1.02 1.92 -2.17
CA GLY A 439 -0.95 0.49 -2.36
C GLY A 439 0.31 0.05 -3.09
N PHE A 440 0.47 -1.27 -3.23
CA PHE A 440 1.60 -1.89 -3.91
C PHE A 440 1.16 -3.06 -4.80
N GLY A 441 1.72 -3.10 -6.01
CA GLY A 441 1.61 -4.23 -6.93
C GLY A 441 2.76 -5.22 -6.75
N ILE A 442 2.44 -6.51 -6.72
CA ILE A 442 3.39 -7.62 -6.69
C ILE A 442 3.19 -8.44 -7.96
N TYR A 443 4.27 -8.98 -8.53
CA TYR A 443 4.23 -9.67 -9.81
C TYR A 443 4.78 -11.10 -9.71
N ASP A 444 4.04 -12.06 -10.24
CA ASP A 444 4.35 -13.49 -10.16
C ASP A 444 5.54 -13.93 -11.03
N GLY A 445 5.90 -13.13 -12.04
CA GLY A 445 6.90 -13.42 -13.05
C GLY A 445 8.23 -12.70 -12.82
N LYS A 446 9.06 -12.68 -13.87
CA LYS A 446 10.31 -11.92 -13.91
C LYS A 446 10.08 -10.58 -14.60
N PHE A 447 10.02 -9.50 -13.84
CA PHE A 447 9.94 -8.16 -14.41
C PHE A 447 11.33 -7.74 -14.91
N ASN A 448 11.52 -7.64 -16.22
CA ASN A 448 12.78 -7.28 -16.92
C ASN A 448 13.97 -8.23 -16.70
N ALA A 449 15.06 -8.05 -17.46
CA ALA A 449 16.23 -8.94 -17.43
C ALA A 449 16.96 -8.97 -16.06
N SER A 450 16.85 -7.88 -15.30
CA SER A 450 17.45 -7.70 -13.96
C SER A 450 16.51 -8.04 -12.79
N GLY A 451 15.24 -8.36 -13.05
CA GLY A 451 14.29 -8.68 -11.99
C GLY A 451 14.60 -10.01 -11.31
N VAL A 452 14.53 -10.02 -9.98
CA VAL A 452 14.41 -11.27 -9.22
C VAL A 452 13.05 -11.86 -9.55
N SER A 453 13.06 -13.02 -10.20
CA SER A 453 11.86 -13.77 -10.48
C SER A 453 11.22 -14.19 -9.17
N LEU A 454 9.91 -13.93 -8.97
CA LEU A 454 9.18 -14.61 -7.92
C LEU A 454 8.85 -16.07 -8.30
N ALA A 455 9.20 -16.51 -9.52
CA ALA A 455 8.70 -17.73 -10.16
C ALA A 455 8.85 -19.04 -9.36
N ASP A 456 9.73 -19.09 -8.37
CA ASP A 456 9.96 -20.32 -7.59
C ASP A 456 9.09 -20.42 -6.33
N GLY A 457 8.15 -19.49 -6.09
CA GLY A 457 7.18 -19.57 -4.98
C GLY A 457 7.82 -19.61 -3.59
N THR A 458 9.03 -19.07 -3.46
CA THR A 458 9.92 -19.18 -2.30
C THR A 458 9.55 -18.22 -1.16
N THR A 459 10.26 -18.36 -0.03
CA THR A 459 10.34 -17.39 1.09
C THR A 459 10.45 -15.94 0.63
N THR A 460 11.06 -15.69 -0.53
CA THR A 460 11.13 -14.34 -1.13
C THR A 460 9.75 -13.78 -1.45
N ALA A 461 8.88 -14.52 -2.12
CA ALA A 461 7.54 -14.03 -2.48
C ALA A 461 6.69 -13.77 -1.22
N GLN A 462 6.81 -14.66 -0.22
CA GLN A 462 6.18 -14.48 1.09
C GLN A 462 6.65 -13.18 1.77
N THR A 463 7.96 -12.97 1.81
CA THR A 463 8.58 -11.79 2.43
C THR A 463 8.18 -10.51 1.69
N VAL A 464 8.15 -10.53 0.36
CA VAL A 464 7.73 -9.39 -0.48
C VAL A 464 6.26 -9.04 -0.23
N LEU A 465 5.39 -10.06 -0.16
CA LEU A 465 3.97 -9.86 0.16
C LEU A 465 3.79 -9.27 1.56
N SER A 466 4.46 -9.84 2.56
CA SER A 466 4.40 -9.35 3.94
C SER A 466 4.89 -7.90 4.04
N ASN A 467 6.03 -7.57 3.42
CA ASN A 467 6.56 -6.20 3.40
C ASN A 467 5.59 -5.22 2.72
N ALA A 468 4.97 -5.62 1.60
CA ALA A 468 4.00 -4.78 0.89
C ALA A 468 2.75 -4.54 1.73
N LEU A 469 2.21 -5.59 2.36
CA LEU A 469 1.03 -5.54 3.22
C LEU A 469 1.24 -4.68 4.46
N HIS A 470 2.40 -4.82 5.10
CA HIS A 470 2.79 -4.03 6.25
C HIS A 470 2.87 -2.53 5.90
N GLN A 471 3.28 -2.21 4.68
CA GLN A 471 3.49 -0.83 4.26
C GLN A 471 2.25 -0.17 3.62
N ALA A 472 1.39 -0.92 2.95
CA ALA A 472 0.22 -0.38 2.25
C ALA A 472 -0.81 0.19 3.24
N ASP A 473 -1.53 1.23 2.82
CA ASP A 473 -2.61 1.82 3.61
C ASP A 473 -3.87 0.94 3.63
N ARG A 474 -4.15 0.26 2.50
CA ARG A 474 -5.42 -0.46 2.30
C ARG A 474 -5.34 -1.65 1.36
N TYR A 475 -4.56 -1.55 0.29
CA TYR A 475 -4.58 -2.55 -0.77
C TYR A 475 -3.17 -2.89 -1.22
N THR A 476 -2.86 -4.18 -1.19
CA THR A 476 -1.80 -4.78 -1.99
C THR A 476 -2.48 -5.59 -3.09
N TRP A 477 -1.95 -5.59 -4.29
CA TRP A 477 -2.51 -6.41 -5.37
C TRP A 477 -1.44 -7.29 -5.98
N PHE A 478 -1.87 -8.49 -6.37
CA PHE A 478 -1.01 -9.51 -6.93
C PHE A 478 -1.35 -9.69 -8.39
N TYR A 479 -0.43 -9.29 -9.25
CA TYR A 479 -0.49 -9.48 -10.67
C TYR A 479 0.11 -10.83 -11.07
N ALA A 480 -0.65 -11.65 -11.79
CA ALA A 480 -0.15 -12.92 -12.29
C ALA A 480 -0.23 -13.03 -13.81
N GLU A 481 0.90 -13.39 -14.44
CA GLU A 481 0.96 -13.74 -15.86
C GLU A 481 1.23 -15.18 -16.22
N GLY A 482 2.09 -15.83 -15.44
CA GLY A 482 2.47 -17.19 -15.74
C GLY A 482 1.42 -18.20 -15.30
N ARG A 483 0.45 -17.79 -14.46
CA ARG A 483 -0.45 -18.69 -13.75
C ARG A 483 -1.76 -18.03 -13.34
N THR A 484 -2.74 -18.85 -12.97
CA THR A 484 -4.03 -18.43 -12.43
C THR A 484 -4.37 -19.13 -11.13
N PHE A 485 -4.88 -18.36 -10.16
CA PHE A 485 -5.44 -18.89 -8.92
C PHE A 485 -6.93 -19.21 -9.02
N PHE A 486 -7.55 -18.99 -10.18
CA PHE A 486 -8.96 -19.33 -10.42
C PHE A 486 -9.20 -20.80 -10.76
N LEU A 487 -8.14 -21.60 -10.84
CA LEU A 487 -8.20 -23.04 -11.09
C LEU A 487 -7.57 -23.78 -9.92
N ALA A 488 -8.02 -25.01 -9.68
CA ALA A 488 -7.49 -25.84 -8.61
C ALA A 488 -6.02 -26.20 -8.87
N PRO A 489 -5.15 -26.20 -7.84
CA PRO A 489 -3.77 -26.62 -8.01
C PRO A 489 -3.66 -27.99 -8.70
N GLY A 490 -2.89 -28.04 -9.78
CA GLY A 490 -2.67 -29.25 -10.59
C GLY A 490 -3.80 -29.59 -11.59
N SER A 491 -4.89 -28.81 -11.66
CA SER A 491 -5.95 -29.07 -12.64
C SER A 491 -5.62 -28.60 -14.06
N ASP A 492 -4.66 -27.70 -14.19
CA ASP A 492 -4.20 -27.13 -15.47
C ASP A 492 -2.70 -26.76 -15.33
N PRO A 493 -1.88 -26.85 -16.41
CA PRO A 493 -0.48 -26.42 -16.37
C PRO A 493 -0.27 -24.95 -15.96
N LYS A 494 -1.29 -24.10 -16.13
CA LYS A 494 -1.30 -22.70 -15.70
C LYS A 494 -2.00 -22.49 -14.36
N ALA A 495 -2.58 -23.52 -13.74
CA ALA A 495 -3.10 -23.37 -12.38
C ALA A 495 -1.93 -23.10 -11.41
N ALA A 496 -2.10 -22.11 -10.52
CA ALA A 496 -1.13 -21.85 -9.46
C ALA A 496 -0.94 -23.14 -8.63
N SER A 497 0.32 -23.50 -8.37
CA SER A 497 0.63 -24.70 -7.57
C SER A 497 0.20 -24.52 -6.11
N GLN A 498 0.11 -25.62 -5.35
CA GLN A 498 -0.20 -25.54 -3.92
C GLN A 498 0.84 -24.70 -3.17
N THR A 499 2.12 -24.77 -3.56
CA THR A 499 3.18 -23.91 -3.02
C THR A 499 2.88 -22.42 -3.15
N TRP A 500 2.31 -22.00 -4.29
CA TRP A 500 1.90 -20.60 -4.47
C TRP A 500 0.74 -20.22 -3.55
N VAL A 501 -0.24 -21.11 -3.39
CA VAL A 501 -1.37 -20.90 -2.48
C VAL A 501 -0.89 -20.78 -1.03
N ASP A 502 -0.03 -21.70 -0.60
CA ASP A 502 0.53 -21.72 0.75
C ASP A 502 1.37 -20.47 1.03
N MET A 503 2.18 -20.03 0.06
CA MET A 503 2.98 -18.80 0.16
C MET A 503 2.09 -17.56 0.31
N MET A 504 1.03 -17.44 -0.50
CA MET A 504 0.10 -16.32 -0.40
C MET A 504 -0.60 -16.29 0.96
N ASN A 505 -0.97 -17.45 1.51
CA ASN A 505 -1.53 -17.53 2.86
C ASN A 505 -0.51 -17.15 3.93
N ALA A 506 0.72 -17.68 3.84
CA ALA A 506 1.78 -17.45 4.81
C ALA A 506 2.26 -16.00 4.83
N GLY A 507 2.27 -15.31 3.68
CA GLY A 507 2.71 -13.91 3.59
C GLY A 507 1.71 -12.91 4.17
N ARG A 508 0.49 -13.36 4.50
CA ARG A 508 -0.59 -12.56 5.08
C ARG A 508 -0.70 -12.69 6.60
N VAL A 509 0.01 -13.65 7.20
CA VAL A 509 0.03 -13.82 8.66
C VAL A 509 0.96 -12.74 9.22
N HIS A 510 0.36 -11.73 9.85
CA HIS A 510 1.03 -10.65 10.57
C HIS A 510 0.84 -10.83 12.07
#